data_AF-A0A7I9VL77-F1
#
_entry.id   AF-A0A7I9VL77-F1
#
_cell.length_a   1.000
_cell.length_b   1.000
_cell.length_c   1.000
_cell.angle_alpha   90.00
_cell.angle_beta   90.00
_cell.angle_gamma   90.00
#
_symmetry.space_group_name_H-M   'P 1'
#
loop_
_entity.id
_entity.type
_entity.pdbx_description
1 polymer ?
#
loop_
_entity_poly.entity_id
_entity_poly.type
_entity_poly.pdbx_seq_one_letter_code
_entity_poly.pdbx_strand_id
1 'polypeptide(L)'
;MSAPRAARALGLALAAALAGCEARAHPPACPGAPVATLVFSGQADKADGGICPSVDGGLAFTGTLSYTDTQAYLCLDRLESAPLAGDREGDHLTLKAPPAPATLDACGCPLTVVETLEGDLLRSDGGVTGFSGQLSDDLAPPDGGTAGCEKDGGTACGVPCTARWTVTGAP
;
A
#
# COMPACT_ATOMS: atom_id res chain seq x y z
N MET A 1 -43.45 -46.35 37.06
CA MET A 1 -43.65 -45.39 35.96
C MET A 1 -42.34 -44.64 35.72
N SER A 2 -41.77 -44.83 34.52
CA SER A 2 -40.94 -43.93 33.71
C SER A 2 -39.73 -43.18 34.30
N ALA A 3 -38.53 -43.70 33.97
CA ALA A 3 -37.47 -43.11 33.12
C ALA A 3 -36.81 -41.73 33.44
N PRO A 4 -35.58 -41.50 32.94
CA PRO A 4 -34.48 -40.85 33.65
C PRO A 4 -34.30 -39.36 33.29
N ARG A 5 -33.57 -38.59 34.12
CA ARG A 5 -33.04 -37.28 33.68
C ARG A 5 -31.54 -37.34 33.46
N ALA A 6 -31.24 -37.19 32.18
CA ALA A 6 -29.96 -37.21 31.52
C ALA A 6 -28.92 -36.28 32.14
N ALA A 7 -27.69 -36.78 32.14
CA ALA A 7 -26.48 -36.00 32.20
C ALA A 7 -26.51 -34.88 31.15
N ARG A 8 -26.18 -33.65 31.56
CA ARG A 8 -25.57 -32.68 30.67
C ARG A 8 -24.19 -32.37 31.22
N ALA A 9 -23.22 -33.03 30.62
CA ALA A 9 -21.83 -32.60 30.65
C ALA A 9 -21.79 -31.12 30.27
N LEU A 10 -21.21 -30.28 31.13
CA LEU A 10 -20.68 -28.99 30.71
C LEU A 10 -19.49 -29.29 29.79
N GLY A 11 -19.79 -29.49 28.51
CA GLY A 11 -18.79 -29.51 27.46
C GLY A 11 -18.18 -28.12 27.35
N LEU A 12 -16.87 -28.06 27.62
CA LEU A 12 -15.88 -27.17 27.01
C LEU A 12 -16.48 -25.96 26.26
N ALA A 13 -16.57 -24.82 26.95
CA ALA A 13 -16.54 -23.53 26.26
C ALA A 13 -15.12 -23.32 25.75
N LEU A 14 -14.90 -23.87 24.55
CA LEU A 14 -13.72 -23.72 23.72
C LEU A 14 -13.42 -22.23 23.52
N ALA A 15 -12.12 -21.92 23.53
CA ALA A 15 -11.53 -20.62 23.26
C ALA A 15 -12.19 -19.88 22.09
N ALA A 16 -12.85 -18.76 22.38
CA ALA A 16 -13.35 -17.81 21.37
C ALA A 16 -13.05 -16.36 21.77
N ALA A 17 -11.88 -16.11 22.38
CA ALA A 17 -11.42 -14.79 22.80
C ALA A 17 -10.04 -14.42 22.22
N LEU A 18 -9.71 -14.93 21.02
CA LEU A 18 -8.50 -14.52 20.28
C LEU A 18 -8.78 -14.15 18.82
N ALA A 19 -10.04 -14.01 18.40
CA ALA A 19 -10.40 -13.60 17.03
C ALA A 19 -10.49 -12.07 16.84
N GLY A 20 -9.86 -11.28 17.72
CA GLY A 20 -9.82 -9.80 17.62
C GLY A 20 -8.57 -9.25 16.92
N CYS A 21 -7.62 -10.12 16.56
CA CYS A 21 -6.54 -9.82 15.63
C CYS A 21 -6.75 -10.67 14.39
N GLU A 22 -7.82 -10.39 13.62
CA GLU A 22 -7.80 -10.78 12.22
C GLU A 22 -6.58 -10.08 11.60
N ALA A 23 -5.57 -10.88 11.30
CA ALA A 23 -4.44 -10.47 10.48
C ALA A 23 -5.02 -9.78 9.25
N ARG A 24 -4.89 -8.45 9.16
CA ARG A 24 -5.29 -7.69 7.98
C ARG A 24 -4.52 -8.30 6.80
N ALA A 25 -5.20 -9.08 5.97
CA ALA A 25 -4.57 -9.80 4.88
C ALA A 25 -3.97 -8.80 3.90
N HIS A 26 -2.64 -8.79 3.84
CA HIS A 26 -1.86 -8.09 2.82
C HIS A 26 -1.11 -9.16 2.02
N PRO A 27 -0.95 -8.98 0.69
CA PRO A 27 -1.43 -7.88 -0.17
C PRO A 27 -2.93 -7.98 -0.58
N PRO A 28 -3.55 -6.92 -1.15
CA PRO A 28 -4.88 -7.00 -1.74
C PRO A 28 -4.92 -7.99 -2.93
N ALA A 29 -6.10 -8.53 -3.24
CA ALA A 29 -6.27 -9.44 -4.38
C ALA A 29 -5.95 -8.71 -5.70
N CYS A 30 -4.92 -9.17 -6.41
CA CYS A 30 -4.48 -8.54 -7.64
C CYS A 30 -5.20 -9.11 -8.88
N PRO A 31 -5.86 -8.28 -9.70
CA PRO A 31 -6.53 -8.78 -10.90
C PRO A 31 -5.54 -9.33 -11.93
N GLY A 32 -5.93 -10.42 -12.62
CA GLY A 32 -5.14 -11.00 -13.69
C GLY A 32 -4.08 -11.99 -13.24
N ALA A 33 -3.21 -12.39 -14.16
CA ALA A 33 -2.12 -13.33 -13.91
C ALA A 33 -0.87 -12.58 -13.43
N PRO A 34 -0.20 -13.05 -12.35
CA PRO A 34 1.03 -12.43 -11.86
C PRO A 34 2.18 -12.59 -12.87
N VAL A 35 2.97 -11.54 -13.01
CA VAL A 35 4.07 -11.43 -13.99
C VAL A 35 5.41 -11.21 -13.29
N ALA A 36 5.40 -10.39 -12.24
CA ALA A 36 6.59 -10.08 -11.46
C ALA A 36 6.21 -9.68 -10.04
N THR A 37 7.17 -9.83 -9.13
CA THR A 37 7.16 -9.13 -7.85
C THR A 37 8.21 -8.03 -7.93
N LEU A 38 7.90 -6.84 -7.44
CA LEU A 38 8.82 -5.71 -7.38
C LEU A 38 9.07 -5.35 -5.91
N VAL A 39 10.31 -5.03 -5.57
CA VAL A 39 10.69 -4.57 -4.23
C VAL A 39 10.90 -3.08 -4.28
N PHE A 40 10.18 -2.34 -3.45
CA PHE A 40 10.27 -0.88 -3.35
C PHE A 40 11.00 -0.51 -2.07
N SER A 41 11.84 0.51 -2.12
CA SER A 41 12.44 1.14 -0.95
C SER A 41 12.27 2.65 -1.01
N GLY A 42 11.86 3.24 0.10
CA GLY A 42 11.82 4.70 0.27
C GLY A 42 13.10 5.21 0.89
N GLN A 43 13.64 6.29 0.33
CA GLN A 43 14.47 7.21 1.09
C GLN A 43 13.50 8.24 1.67
N ALA A 44 13.29 8.22 2.99
CA ALA A 44 12.55 9.30 3.62
C ALA A 44 13.43 10.55 3.54
N ASP A 45 13.20 11.40 2.54
CA ASP A 45 13.76 12.75 2.55
C ASP A 45 13.19 13.44 3.80
N LYS A 46 14.08 13.82 4.73
CA LYS A 46 13.69 14.55 5.92
C LYS A 46 13.09 15.88 5.46
N ALA A 47 11.81 16.10 5.75
CA ALA A 47 11.27 17.45 5.76
C ALA A 47 11.91 18.17 6.96
N ASP A 48 12.85 19.08 6.69
CA ASP A 48 13.45 19.91 7.73
C ASP A 48 12.35 20.76 8.38
N GLY A 49 11.96 20.41 9.61
CA GLY A 49 11.01 21.19 10.43
C GLY A 49 9.59 20.62 10.56
N GLY A 50 9.31 19.45 9.99
CA GLY A 50 7.99 18.81 10.10
C GLY A 50 7.59 18.44 11.53
N ILE A 51 6.33 18.71 11.89
CA ILE A 51 5.75 18.43 13.23
C ILE A 51 5.43 16.94 13.42
N CYS A 52 5.18 16.21 12.33
CA CYS A 52 4.93 14.78 12.39
C CYS A 52 6.27 14.03 12.38
N PRO A 53 6.51 13.09 13.31
CA PRO A 53 7.75 12.31 13.31
C PRO A 53 7.84 11.59 11.97
N SER A 54 8.94 11.84 11.24
CA SER A 54 9.30 11.03 10.09
C SER A 54 9.35 9.57 10.55
N VAL A 55 8.81 8.68 9.73
CA VAL A 55 9.11 7.25 9.84
C VAL A 55 10.58 7.10 9.45
N ASP A 56 11.46 7.38 10.40
CA ASP A 56 12.91 7.14 10.31
C ASP A 56 13.10 5.62 10.24
N GLY A 57 13.21 5.11 9.03
CA GLY A 57 13.46 3.71 8.74
C GLY A 57 13.28 3.46 7.25
N GLY A 58 14.24 2.79 6.62
CA GLY A 58 14.13 2.36 5.23
C GLY A 58 12.90 1.48 5.05
N LEU A 59 11.79 2.11 4.66
CA LEU A 59 10.53 1.43 4.42
C LEU A 59 10.71 0.66 3.12
N ALA A 60 10.70 -0.66 3.24
CA ALA A 60 10.66 -1.57 2.12
C ALA A 60 9.34 -2.34 2.11
N PHE A 61 8.72 -2.45 0.95
CA PHE A 61 7.52 -3.24 0.72
C PHE A 61 7.61 -3.86 -0.67
N THR A 62 6.77 -4.87 -0.91
CA THR A 62 6.70 -5.51 -2.21
C THR A 62 5.45 -5.08 -2.97
N GLY A 63 5.44 -5.28 -4.28
CA GLY A 63 4.26 -5.15 -5.11
C GLY A 63 4.19 -6.29 -6.11
N THR A 64 3.00 -6.84 -6.32
CA THR A 64 2.77 -7.83 -7.38
C THR A 64 2.29 -7.10 -8.62
N LEU A 65 3.03 -7.23 -9.72
CA LEU A 65 2.62 -6.82 -11.05
C LEU A 65 1.85 -7.97 -11.70
N SER A 66 0.64 -7.70 -12.19
CA SER A 66 -0.18 -8.66 -12.91
C SER A 66 -0.82 -8.06 -14.15
N TYR A 67 -1.15 -8.92 -15.11
CA TYR A 67 -1.80 -8.55 -16.36
C TYR A 67 -3.11 -9.27 -16.55
N THR A 68 -4.08 -8.54 -17.11
CA THR A 68 -5.17 -9.12 -17.89
C THR A 68 -4.81 -9.02 -19.38
N ASP A 69 -5.78 -9.30 -20.26
CA ASP A 69 -5.57 -9.18 -21.70
C ASP A 69 -5.25 -7.73 -22.12
N THR A 70 -5.82 -6.73 -21.43
CA THR A 70 -5.72 -5.32 -21.82
C THR A 70 -5.18 -4.39 -20.73
N GLN A 71 -5.14 -4.82 -19.47
CA GLN A 71 -4.75 -3.96 -18.35
C GLN A 71 -3.55 -4.52 -17.58
N ALA A 72 -2.81 -3.58 -17.00
CA ALA A 72 -1.78 -3.85 -16.03
C ALA A 72 -2.21 -3.38 -14.65
N TYR A 73 -1.85 -4.16 -13.63
CA TYR A 73 -2.14 -3.85 -12.24
C TYR A 73 -0.88 -3.99 -11.39
N LEU A 74 -0.70 -3.07 -10.46
CA LEU A 74 0.28 -3.21 -9.39
C LEU A 74 -0.45 -3.22 -8.05
N CYS A 75 -0.31 -4.31 -7.31
CA CYS A 75 -0.92 -4.47 -5.99
C CYS A 75 0.18 -4.47 -4.94
N LEU A 76 0.23 -3.38 -4.17
CA LEU A 76 1.26 -3.16 -3.18
C LEU A 76 0.94 -3.92 -1.89
N ASP A 77 1.96 -4.50 -1.28
CA ASP A 77 1.88 -5.19 0.01
C ASP A 77 2.00 -4.17 1.15
N ARG A 78 1.03 -3.25 1.21
CA ARG A 78 0.97 -2.16 2.20
C ARG A 78 -0.46 -1.92 2.63
N LEU A 79 -0.59 -1.42 3.86
CA LEU A 79 -1.88 -1.19 4.48
C LEU A 79 -2.74 -0.22 3.68
N GLU A 80 -3.99 -0.61 3.43
CA GLU A 80 -5.02 0.23 2.79
C GLU A 80 -4.69 0.66 1.35
N SER A 81 -3.72 0.00 0.68
CA SER A 81 -3.48 0.24 -0.74
C SER A 81 -4.59 -0.31 -1.63
N ALA A 82 -4.96 0.49 -2.62
CA ALA A 82 -5.75 0.04 -3.75
C ALA A 82 -4.82 -0.43 -4.87
N PRO A 83 -5.24 -1.38 -5.73
CA PRO A 83 -4.50 -1.69 -6.94
C PRO A 83 -4.33 -0.44 -7.81
N LEU A 84 -3.09 -0.16 -8.22
CA LEU A 84 -2.83 0.79 -9.28
C LEU A 84 -3.18 0.10 -10.59
N ALA A 85 -3.85 0.81 -11.49
CA ALA A 85 -4.26 0.26 -12.78
C ALA A 85 -3.86 1.18 -13.93
N GLY A 86 -3.64 0.59 -15.10
CA GLY A 86 -3.38 1.28 -16.35
C GLY A 86 -3.53 0.35 -17.54
N ASP A 87 -3.46 0.91 -18.74
CA ASP A 87 -3.47 0.12 -19.96
C ASP A 87 -2.16 -0.66 -20.10
N ARG A 88 -2.24 -1.85 -20.69
CA ARG A 88 -1.07 -2.67 -20.94
C ARG A 88 -0.38 -2.22 -22.23
N GLU A 89 0.73 -1.51 -22.10
CA GLU A 89 1.51 -0.97 -23.21
C GLU A 89 2.91 -1.57 -23.29
N GLY A 90 2.98 -2.85 -23.66
CA GLY A 90 4.25 -3.57 -23.75
C GLY A 90 4.94 -3.65 -22.39
N ASP A 91 6.16 -3.10 -22.30
CA ASP A 91 6.95 -3.06 -21.07
C ASP A 91 6.93 -1.71 -20.36
N HIS A 92 6.33 -0.68 -20.96
CA HIS A 92 6.11 0.60 -20.31
C HIS A 92 4.87 0.53 -19.43
N LEU A 93 4.99 1.01 -18.20
CA LEU A 93 3.94 1.02 -17.19
C LEU A 93 3.65 2.46 -16.79
N THR A 94 2.40 2.88 -16.96
CA THR A 94 1.82 4.07 -16.32
C THR A 94 0.59 3.62 -15.56
N LEU A 95 0.74 3.36 -14.26
CA LEU A 95 -0.31 2.84 -13.39
C LEU A 95 -0.68 3.88 -12.34
N LYS A 96 -1.97 4.03 -12.06
CA LYS A 96 -2.45 5.01 -11.11
C LYS A 96 -3.55 4.43 -10.23
N ALA A 97 -3.49 4.74 -8.93
CA ALA A 97 -4.58 4.45 -8.01
C ALA A 97 -5.62 5.58 -8.04
N PRO A 98 -6.91 5.28 -7.80
CA PRO A 98 -7.88 6.32 -7.45
C PRO A 98 -7.41 7.09 -6.20
N PRO A 99 -7.73 8.39 -6.07
CA PRO A 99 -7.45 9.13 -4.85
C PRO A 99 -8.06 8.44 -3.62
N ALA A 100 -7.27 8.26 -2.58
CA ALA A 100 -7.67 7.59 -1.35
C ALA A 100 -7.38 8.44 -0.12
N PRO A 101 -8.19 8.34 0.96
CA PRO A 101 -7.85 8.98 2.22
C PRO A 101 -6.60 8.31 2.82
N ALA A 102 -5.68 9.12 3.31
CA ALA A 102 -4.52 8.69 4.07
C ALA A 102 -4.50 9.46 5.39
N THR A 103 -4.19 8.79 6.49
CA THR A 103 -4.00 9.45 7.79
C THR A 103 -2.61 9.18 8.30
N LEU A 104 -1.89 10.24 8.67
CA LEU A 104 -0.64 10.10 9.41
C LEU A 104 -0.98 9.91 10.89
N ASP A 105 -1.06 8.66 11.33
CA ASP A 105 -1.48 8.29 12.69
C ASP A 105 -0.71 9.05 13.78
N ALA A 106 0.56 9.34 13.55
CA ALA A 106 1.42 10.03 14.50
C ALA A 106 0.98 11.47 14.81
N CYS A 107 0.20 12.10 13.94
CA CYS A 107 -0.25 13.48 14.11
C CYS A 107 -1.72 13.74 13.73
N GLY A 108 -2.46 12.67 13.40
CA GLY A 108 -3.88 12.75 13.05
C GLY A 108 -4.18 13.66 11.87
N CYS A 109 -3.22 13.81 10.95
CA CYS A 109 -3.39 14.65 9.77
C CYS A 109 -4.11 13.86 8.66
N PRO A 110 -5.33 14.25 8.27
CA PRO A 110 -6.00 13.67 7.12
C PRO A 110 -5.42 14.28 5.84
N LEU A 111 -5.06 13.41 4.90
CA LEU A 111 -4.59 13.73 3.56
C LEU A 111 -5.38 12.90 2.54
N THR A 112 -5.29 13.31 1.29
CA THR A 112 -5.62 12.48 0.13
C THR A 112 -4.33 12.09 -0.55
N VAL A 113 -4.16 10.80 -0.85
CA VAL A 113 -3.02 10.27 -1.57
C VAL A 113 -3.44 9.84 -2.97
N VAL A 114 -2.59 10.15 -3.95
CA VAL A 114 -2.68 9.62 -5.30
C VAL A 114 -1.37 8.91 -5.61
N GLU A 115 -1.41 7.58 -5.64
CA GLU A 115 -0.25 6.75 -5.95
C GLU A 115 -0.13 6.54 -7.48
N THR A 116 1.07 6.74 -8.01
CA THR A 116 1.39 6.58 -9.44
C THR A 116 2.70 5.82 -9.62
N LEU A 117 2.71 4.78 -10.46
CA LEU A 117 3.91 4.10 -10.95
C LEU A 117 4.13 4.49 -12.41
N GLU A 118 5.33 4.99 -12.72
CA GLU A 118 5.76 5.26 -14.10
C GLU A 118 7.15 4.68 -14.36
N GLY A 119 7.32 3.97 -15.48
CA GLY A 119 8.62 3.46 -15.93
C GLY A 119 8.53 2.21 -16.78
N ASP A 120 9.66 1.52 -16.96
CA ASP A 120 9.80 0.40 -17.87
C ASP A 120 10.24 -0.88 -17.14
N LEU A 121 9.68 -2.02 -17.54
CA LEU A 121 10.17 -3.32 -17.11
C LEU A 121 11.49 -3.65 -17.77
N LEU A 122 12.42 -4.16 -16.96
CA LEU A 122 13.67 -4.72 -17.44
C LEU A 122 13.50 -6.23 -17.52
N ARG A 123 13.85 -6.82 -18.67
CA ARG A 123 13.71 -8.25 -18.91
C ARG A 123 15.04 -8.90 -19.28
N SER A 124 15.22 -10.14 -18.83
CA SER A 124 16.25 -11.07 -19.31
C SER A 124 15.68 -12.49 -19.31
N ASP A 125 16.15 -13.34 -20.22
CA ASP A 125 15.87 -14.79 -20.25
C ASP A 125 14.39 -15.18 -20.12
N GLY A 126 13.48 -14.40 -20.71
CA GLY A 126 12.04 -14.70 -20.74
C GLY A 126 11.25 -14.22 -19.52
N GLY A 127 11.87 -13.52 -18.57
CA GLY A 127 11.23 -12.99 -17.36
C GLY A 127 11.52 -11.50 -17.12
N VAL A 128 10.81 -10.91 -16.15
CA VAL A 128 11.10 -9.57 -15.63
C VAL A 128 12.22 -9.71 -14.60
N THR A 129 13.30 -8.97 -14.78
CA THR A 129 14.47 -8.93 -13.89
C THR A 129 14.59 -7.63 -13.11
N GLY A 130 13.79 -6.62 -13.45
CA GLY A 130 13.80 -5.36 -12.73
C GLY A 130 12.83 -4.34 -13.33
N PHE A 131 12.96 -3.11 -12.85
CA PHE A 131 12.16 -1.98 -13.29
C PHE A 131 13.03 -0.73 -13.26
N SER A 132 12.92 0.10 -14.30
CA SER A 132 13.54 1.42 -14.37
C SER A 132 12.43 2.46 -14.33
N GLY A 133 12.29 3.14 -13.19
CA GLY A 133 11.21 4.11 -13.00
C GLY A 133 11.01 4.45 -11.54
N GLN A 134 9.82 4.94 -11.21
CA GLN A 134 9.49 5.39 -9.87
C GLN A 134 8.03 5.13 -9.53
N LEU A 135 7.79 4.79 -8.26
CA LEU A 135 6.48 4.91 -7.64
C LEU A 135 6.49 6.22 -6.83
N SER A 136 5.43 7.01 -6.96
CA SER A 136 5.27 8.28 -6.25
C SER A 136 3.90 8.38 -5.61
N ASP A 137 3.87 8.93 -4.40
CA ASP A 137 2.65 9.21 -3.65
C ASP A 137 2.49 10.72 -3.58
N ASP A 138 1.54 11.27 -4.33
CA ASP A 138 1.20 12.69 -4.26
C ASP A 138 0.18 12.91 -3.15
N LEU A 139 0.57 13.74 -2.18
CA LEU A 139 -0.20 14.04 -0.98
C LEU A 139 -0.83 15.42 -1.11
N ALA A 140 -2.14 15.50 -0.89
CA ALA A 140 -2.91 16.74 -0.92
C ALA A 140 -3.82 16.85 0.30
N PRO A 141 -4.25 18.08 0.66
CA PRO A 141 -5.40 18.25 1.54
C PRO A 141 -6.61 17.44 1.04
N PRO A 142 -7.44 16.88 1.94
CA PRO A 142 -8.77 16.42 1.54
C PRO A 142 -9.59 17.61 1.01
N ASP A 143 -10.54 17.34 0.11
CA ASP A 143 -11.37 18.38 -0.51
C ASP A 143 -11.98 19.33 0.54
N GLY A 144 -11.66 20.62 0.45
CA GLY A 144 -12.11 21.67 1.37
C GLY A 144 -11.33 21.79 2.69
N GLY A 145 -10.25 21.02 2.87
CA GLY A 145 -9.38 21.06 4.05
C GLY A 145 -8.33 22.17 4.00
N THR A 146 -7.89 22.62 5.19
CA THR A 146 -6.77 23.57 5.37
C THR A 146 -5.46 22.87 5.76
N ALA A 147 -5.53 21.60 6.17
CA ALA A 147 -4.36 20.76 6.44
C ALA A 147 -3.75 20.29 5.12
N GLY A 148 -2.49 20.61 4.88
CA GLY A 148 -1.79 20.22 3.65
C GLY A 148 -0.40 19.66 3.95
N CYS A 149 0.19 19.03 2.94
CA CYS A 149 1.62 18.77 2.91
C CYS A 149 2.41 20.09 2.96
N GLU A 150 3.65 20.05 3.42
CA GLU A 150 4.52 21.21 3.41
C GLU A 150 4.87 21.58 1.97
N LYS A 151 4.39 22.74 1.52
CA LYS A 151 4.92 23.37 0.31
C LYS A 151 6.08 24.30 0.63
N ASP A 152 6.00 25.11 1.70
CA ASP A 152 7.05 26.01 2.23
C ASP A 152 6.52 26.71 3.52
N GLY A 153 6.57 26.06 4.70
CA GLY A 153 6.47 26.75 6.01
C GLY A 153 5.11 27.29 6.50
N GLY A 154 4.01 26.54 6.36
CA GLY A 154 2.67 26.87 6.92
C GLY A 154 2.18 25.89 8.00
N THR A 155 0.90 25.97 8.41
CA THR A 155 0.18 24.99 9.27
C THR A 155 -0.05 23.66 8.52
N ALA A 156 1.04 23.06 8.10
CA ALA A 156 1.10 21.85 7.30
C ALA A 156 1.40 20.63 8.17
N CYS A 157 1.14 19.46 7.64
CA CYS A 157 1.32 18.18 8.32
C CYS A 157 2.78 17.72 8.38
N GLY A 158 3.74 18.62 8.16
CA GLY A 158 5.16 18.28 8.30
C GLY A 158 5.66 17.16 7.37
N VAL A 159 4.96 16.90 6.26
CA VAL A 159 5.33 15.87 5.28
C VAL A 159 5.47 16.49 3.89
N PRO A 160 6.37 15.97 3.05
CA PRO A 160 6.51 16.45 1.67
C PRO A 160 5.23 16.20 0.88
N CYS A 161 4.92 17.07 -0.08
CA CYS A 161 3.76 16.89 -0.97
C CYS A 161 3.89 15.72 -1.93
N THR A 162 5.10 15.20 -2.12
CA THR A 162 5.34 14.03 -2.94
C THR A 162 6.34 13.13 -2.20
N ALA A 163 5.96 11.89 -1.93
CA ALA A 163 6.90 10.85 -1.51
C ALA A 163 7.31 10.02 -2.73
N ARG A 164 8.57 9.58 -2.79
CA ARG A 164 9.14 8.84 -3.91
C ARG A 164 9.75 7.52 -3.46
N TRP A 165 9.51 6.48 -4.23
CA TRP A 165 9.95 5.11 -3.95
C TRP A 165 10.74 4.57 -5.14
N THR A 166 11.90 3.99 -4.86
CA THR A 166 12.75 3.35 -5.88
C THR A 166 12.52 1.85 -5.88
N VAL A 167 12.39 1.25 -7.06
CA VAL A 167 12.41 -0.22 -7.18
C VAL A 167 13.85 -0.70 -7.06
N THR A 168 14.13 -1.55 -6.08
CA THR A 168 15.48 -2.08 -5.81
C THR A 168 15.70 -3.49 -6.36
N GLY A 169 14.68 -4.13 -6.92
CA GLY A 169 14.81 -5.42 -7.60
C GLY A 169 13.48 -6.09 -7.92
N ALA A 170 13.56 -7.18 -8.67
CA ALA A 170 12.53 -8.21 -8.80
C ALA A 170 13.13 -9.53 -8.27
N PRO A 171 12.50 -10.22 -7.30
CA PRO A 171 13.03 -11.47 -6.75
C PRO A 171 12.95 -12.63 -7.73
#